data_AF-A0A2V8GP10-F1
#
_entry.id   AF-A0A2V8GP10-F1
#
_cell.length_a   1.000
_cell.length_b   1.000
_cell.length_c   1.000
_cell.angle_alpha   90.00
_cell.angle_beta   90.00
_cell.angle_gamma   90.00
#
_symmetry.space_group_name_H-M   'P 1'
#
loop_
_entity.id
_entity.type
_entity.pdbx_description
1 polymer ?
#
loop_
_entity_poly.entity_id
_entity_poly.type
_entity_poly.pdbx_seq_one_letter_code
_entity_poly.pdbx_strand_id
1 'polypeptide(L)'
;MTKTTVMLIVVALAAASYGLDAQVSSDRLLRANDEPQNWLTYSGSYMSQRYSLLKQIETSNAKNLELKWMMQNQVFGTWETSPLVVDGIMYLTQRPNDVMALDAKTGRMFWLYRYTNSGRQTVCCGAQNRGVAILGDTLFMGTLDAHLVAIDTKNGKPLWNVAVADDKLAYSITLAPLVVKDKVIIGVGGAEYGIRGFVAAYDPKSGREVWRFNTIPGKGDPGNETWSGEAWEHGGGSIWVTGSYDPATNLTYWGTGNPGPDWNPDQRPGDNLYTDSVVALDAGTGKLKWHYQFTPNDGYDYDSVQVPVLADLMWKGTVTRAMLWANRNGNFYVLDRENGKFLSGTPFVKVNWMSGFDEGGKPIQTPQPPGKVTYPGNQGGTNWYSPSYSPRTGLFYVSAWENYGSIYRKETVPFEPGRRFNGGGNTVAMPNPDAPAMRRNAIND
;
A
#
# COMPACT_ATOMS: atom_id res chain seq x y z
N MET A 1 -15.89 71.01 47.08
CA MET A 1 -15.66 70.54 45.70
C MET A 1 -14.38 69.73 45.69
N THR A 2 -14.50 68.42 45.89
CA THR A 2 -13.40 67.45 45.89
C THR A 2 -13.25 66.88 44.48
N LYS A 3 -12.07 67.03 43.87
CA LYS A 3 -11.74 66.42 42.57
C LYS A 3 -11.09 65.06 42.84
N THR A 4 -11.81 63.99 42.51
CA THR A 4 -11.30 62.63 42.53
C THR A 4 -10.81 62.28 41.13
N THR A 5 -9.50 62.15 40.96
CA THR A 5 -8.88 61.69 39.71
C THR A 5 -8.98 60.17 39.66
N VAL A 6 -9.80 59.63 38.76
CA VAL A 6 -9.85 58.19 38.46
C VAL A 6 -8.77 57.89 37.42
N MET A 7 -7.79 57.08 37.82
CA MET A 7 -6.73 56.58 36.95
C MET A 7 -7.25 55.31 36.27
N LEU A 8 -7.51 55.38 34.96
CA LEU A 8 -7.88 54.21 34.15
C LEU A 8 -6.61 53.36 33.92
N ILE A 9 -6.56 52.17 34.51
CA ILE A 9 -5.59 51.14 34.15
C ILE A 9 -6.11 50.45 32.90
N VAL A 10 -5.49 50.72 31.75
CA VAL A 10 -5.70 49.96 30.51
C VAL A 10 -4.85 48.71 30.61
N VAL A 11 -5.47 47.57 30.94
CA VAL A 11 -4.83 46.26 30.80
C VAL A 11 -4.83 45.89 29.32
N ALA A 12 -3.68 46.05 28.67
CA ALA A 12 -3.46 45.50 27.34
C ALA A 12 -3.41 43.98 27.43
N LEU A 13 -4.51 43.29 27.09
CA LEU A 13 -4.48 41.86 26.79
C LEU A 13 -3.64 41.68 25.52
N ALA A 14 -2.38 41.28 25.69
CA ALA A 14 -1.64 40.65 24.62
C ALA A 14 -2.35 39.33 24.29
N ALA A 15 -3.17 39.34 23.23
CA ALA A 15 -3.64 38.12 22.62
C ALA A 15 -2.39 37.39 22.09
N ALA A 16 -1.86 36.46 22.88
CA ALA A 16 -0.98 35.44 22.35
C ALA A 16 -1.80 34.72 21.28
N SER A 17 -1.49 35.01 20.02
CA SER A 17 -1.89 34.19 18.89
C SER A 17 -1.22 32.84 19.10
N TYR A 18 -1.83 31.96 19.89
CA TYR A 18 -1.56 30.55 19.83
C TYR A 18 -1.83 30.17 18.38
N GLY A 19 -0.76 29.92 17.62
CA GLY A 19 -0.90 29.20 16.37
C GLY A 19 -1.73 27.96 16.69
N LEU A 20 -2.81 27.74 15.95
CA LEU A 20 -3.47 26.44 15.97
C LEU A 20 -2.44 25.45 15.42
N ASP A 21 -1.66 24.86 16.33
CA ASP A 21 -0.72 23.82 15.96
C ASP A 21 -1.49 22.68 15.33
N ALA A 22 -1.01 22.23 14.18
CA ALA A 22 -1.61 21.15 13.42
C ALA A 22 -1.63 19.87 14.28
N GLN A 23 -2.78 19.19 14.41
CA GLN A 23 -2.91 18.04 15.31
C GLN A 23 -1.88 16.94 15.00
N VAL A 24 -1.65 16.63 13.72
CA VAL A 24 -0.61 15.70 13.29
C VAL A 24 0.37 16.37 12.33
N SER A 25 1.42 17.00 12.86
CA SER A 25 2.47 17.59 12.02
C SER A 25 3.31 16.53 11.29
N SER A 26 4.02 16.94 10.24
CA SER A 26 4.98 16.07 9.54
C SER A 26 6.10 15.58 10.46
N ASP A 27 6.57 16.42 11.39
CA ASP A 27 7.55 16.03 12.42
C ASP A 27 6.99 15.02 13.42
N ARG A 28 5.68 15.05 13.69
CA ARG A 28 5.00 14.06 14.52
C ARG A 28 4.93 12.71 13.80
N LEU A 29 4.59 12.69 12.51
CA LEU A 29 4.62 11.47 11.69
C LEU A 29 6.03 10.86 11.63
N LEU A 30 7.07 11.70 11.48
CA LEU A 30 8.46 11.27 11.49
C LEU A 30 8.85 10.53 12.78
N ARG A 31 8.28 10.97 13.91
CA ARG A 31 8.54 10.45 15.25
C ARG A 31 7.39 9.59 15.78
N ALA A 32 6.61 8.96 14.91
CA ALA A 32 5.43 8.20 15.33
C ALA A 32 5.73 7.13 16.39
N ASN A 33 6.94 6.55 16.39
CA ASN A 33 7.36 5.58 17.41
C ASN A 33 7.56 6.17 18.81
N ASP A 34 7.75 7.49 18.93
CA ASP A 34 7.88 8.18 20.23
C ASP A 34 6.52 8.27 20.96
N GLU A 35 5.42 8.00 20.26
CA GLU A 35 4.05 8.01 20.76
C GLU A 35 3.39 6.63 20.55
N PRO A 36 3.86 5.56 21.21
CA PRO A 36 3.39 4.19 20.92
C PRO A 36 1.92 3.93 21.25
N GLN A 37 1.27 4.83 22.00
CA GLN A 37 -0.18 4.85 22.21
C GLN A 37 -0.98 5.26 20.96
N ASN A 38 -0.32 5.85 19.96
CA ASN A 38 -0.91 6.26 18.69
C ASN A 38 -0.47 5.30 17.54
N TRP A 39 -1.26 5.28 16.47
CA TRP A 39 -0.96 4.61 15.21
C TRP A 39 -1.20 5.61 14.07
N LEU A 40 -0.13 6.32 13.67
CA LEU A 40 -0.25 7.56 12.89
C LEU A 40 -0.15 7.39 11.38
N THR A 41 0.29 6.22 10.90
CA THR A 41 0.41 5.92 9.45
C THR A 41 -0.17 4.54 9.17
N TYR A 42 -0.39 4.20 7.89
CA TYR A 42 -0.92 2.89 7.48
C TYR A 42 -0.20 1.71 8.17
N SER A 43 1.14 1.77 8.27
CA SER A 43 1.98 0.75 8.89
C SER A 43 2.50 1.12 10.29
N GLY A 44 1.89 2.11 10.94
CA GLY A 44 2.26 2.61 12.26
C GLY A 44 3.39 3.64 12.21
N SER A 45 4.46 3.37 11.46
CA SER A 45 5.56 4.30 11.19
C SER A 45 6.08 4.19 9.76
N TYR A 46 6.94 5.12 9.35
CA TYR A 46 7.52 5.17 7.99
C TYR A 46 8.40 3.97 7.62
N MET A 47 8.98 3.28 8.61
CA MET A 47 9.76 2.06 8.38
C MET A 47 8.87 0.83 8.08
N SER A 48 7.55 0.97 8.22
CA SER A 48 6.54 -0.06 7.97
C SER A 48 6.73 -1.39 8.70
N GLN A 49 7.40 -1.37 9.85
CA GLN A 49 7.64 -2.59 10.65
C GLN A 49 6.37 -3.13 11.31
N ARG A 50 5.31 -2.32 11.41
CA ARG A 50 4.05 -2.65 12.11
C ARG A 50 4.29 -3.22 13.51
N TYR A 51 5.28 -2.66 14.19
CA TYR A 51 5.73 -3.05 15.51
C TYR A 51 5.34 -1.97 16.52
N SER A 52 4.63 -2.34 17.58
CA SER A 52 4.28 -1.42 18.68
C SER A 52 5.28 -1.55 19.82
N LEU A 53 5.65 -0.40 20.41
CA LEU A 53 6.48 -0.37 21.63
C LEU A 53 5.66 -0.54 22.92
N LEU A 54 4.33 -0.68 22.84
CA LEU A 54 3.49 -0.97 23.99
C LEU A 54 3.78 -2.38 24.54
N LYS A 55 3.79 -2.52 25.86
CA LYS A 55 4.16 -3.77 26.56
C LYS A 55 3.16 -4.21 27.63
N GLN A 56 1.97 -3.60 27.66
CA GLN A 56 0.94 -3.98 28.63
C GLN A 56 0.45 -5.42 28.40
N ILE A 57 0.32 -5.81 27.13
CA ILE A 57 -0.03 -7.16 26.70
C ILE A 57 1.25 -7.88 26.29
N GLU A 58 1.51 -9.01 26.92
CA GLU A 58 2.68 -9.85 26.68
C GLU A 58 2.30 -11.34 26.74
N THR A 59 3.23 -12.24 26.41
CA THR A 59 2.96 -13.69 26.34
C THR A 59 2.47 -14.28 27.66
N SER A 60 2.84 -13.70 28.81
CA SER A 60 2.44 -14.15 30.14
C SER A 60 0.95 -13.89 30.42
N ASN A 61 0.36 -12.84 29.83
CA ASN A 61 -0.97 -12.33 30.16
C ASN A 61 -1.95 -12.26 28.98
N ALA A 62 -1.51 -12.50 27.74
CA ALA A 62 -2.35 -12.43 26.54
C ALA A 62 -3.58 -13.36 26.60
N LYS A 63 -3.49 -14.47 27.33
CA LYS A 63 -4.62 -15.38 27.58
C LYS A 63 -5.78 -14.75 28.38
N ASN A 64 -5.55 -13.61 29.02
CA ASN A 64 -6.54 -12.87 29.81
C ASN A 64 -7.22 -11.74 29.00
N LEU A 65 -6.99 -11.68 27.68
CA LEU A 65 -7.63 -10.68 26.84
C LEU A 65 -9.15 -10.89 26.80
N GLU A 66 -9.87 -9.77 26.85
CA GLU A 66 -11.33 -9.73 26.78
C GLU A 66 -11.76 -8.73 25.71
N LEU A 67 -12.85 -9.03 25.02
CA LEU A 67 -13.52 -8.07 24.15
C LEU A 67 -14.00 -6.87 24.97
N LYS A 68 -13.55 -5.65 24.63
CA LYS A 68 -13.97 -4.43 25.33
C LYS A 68 -15.14 -3.72 24.67
N TRP A 69 -15.21 -3.72 23.35
CA TRP A 69 -16.34 -3.21 22.58
C TRP A 69 -16.34 -3.83 21.19
N MET A 70 -17.51 -3.80 20.55
CA MET A 70 -17.69 -4.22 19.16
C MET A 70 -18.51 -3.15 18.46
N MET A 71 -18.11 -2.79 17.24
CA MET A 71 -18.89 -1.95 16.34
C MET A 71 -19.39 -2.81 15.19
N GLN A 72 -20.70 -2.81 14.96
CA GLN A 72 -21.27 -3.46 13.80
C GLN A 72 -21.15 -2.54 12.57
N ASN A 73 -20.58 -3.09 11.50
CA ASN A 73 -20.49 -2.42 10.22
C ASN A 73 -21.88 -2.15 9.63
N GLN A 74 -21.97 -1.13 8.76
CA GLN A 74 -23.22 -0.75 8.09
C GLN A 74 -23.32 -1.34 6.67
N VAL A 75 -22.38 -2.20 6.28
CA VAL A 75 -22.25 -2.77 4.93
C VAL A 75 -21.73 -4.20 4.97
N PHE A 76 -22.15 -5.02 4.01
CA PHE A 76 -21.65 -6.38 3.84
C PHE A 76 -20.39 -6.42 2.97
N GLY A 77 -19.46 -7.31 3.31
CA GLY A 77 -18.27 -7.62 2.51
C GLY A 77 -16.97 -7.53 3.29
N THR A 78 -15.86 -7.76 2.60
CA THR A 78 -14.51 -7.79 3.19
C THR A 78 -14.06 -6.39 3.62
N TRP A 79 -13.32 -6.30 4.74
CA TRP A 79 -12.73 -5.06 5.25
C TRP A 79 -11.21 -5.21 5.29
N GLU A 80 -10.51 -4.22 4.73
CA GLU A 80 -9.04 -4.24 4.63
C GLU A 80 -8.40 -3.02 5.30
N THR A 81 -9.20 -2.19 5.98
CA THR A 81 -8.75 -0.97 6.65
C THR A 81 -7.69 -1.28 7.69
N SER A 82 -6.57 -0.56 7.63
CA SER A 82 -5.69 -0.37 8.79
C SER A 82 -6.18 0.87 9.54
N PRO A 83 -6.65 0.74 10.79
CA PRO A 83 -7.11 1.89 11.56
C PRO A 83 -5.98 2.89 11.79
N LEU A 84 -6.27 4.18 11.68
CA LEU A 84 -5.44 5.21 12.33
C LEU A 84 -5.98 5.47 13.73
N VAL A 85 -5.09 5.63 14.71
CA VAL A 85 -5.47 6.02 16.07
C VAL A 85 -4.65 7.23 16.47
N VAL A 86 -5.33 8.35 16.70
CA VAL A 86 -4.71 9.66 17.01
C VAL A 86 -5.41 10.24 18.22
N ASP A 87 -4.70 10.33 19.33
CA ASP A 87 -5.14 10.96 20.58
C ASP A 87 -6.50 10.44 21.08
N GLY A 88 -6.70 9.12 20.96
CA GLY A 88 -7.92 8.42 21.36
C GLY A 88 -9.05 8.41 20.33
N ILE A 89 -8.86 9.02 19.16
CA ILE A 89 -9.81 8.93 18.03
C ILE A 89 -9.30 7.87 17.05
N MET A 90 -10.17 6.92 16.70
CA MET A 90 -9.91 5.89 15.70
C MET A 90 -10.60 6.25 14.38
N TYR A 91 -9.84 6.29 13.29
CA TYR A 91 -10.35 6.51 11.93
C TYR A 91 -10.32 5.21 11.13
N LEU A 92 -11.45 4.85 10.55
CA LEU A 92 -11.65 3.61 9.79
C LEU A 92 -12.26 3.92 8.43
N THR A 93 -11.85 3.17 7.41
CA THR A 93 -12.57 3.15 6.14
C THR A 93 -13.52 1.96 6.08
N GLN A 94 -14.71 2.19 5.53
CA GLN A 94 -15.72 1.18 5.27
C GLN A 94 -15.98 1.11 3.76
N ARG A 95 -16.22 -0.09 3.22
CA ARG A 95 -16.59 -0.25 1.81
C ARG A 95 -17.91 0.45 1.45
N PRO A 96 -18.05 1.02 0.23
CA PRO A 96 -17.02 1.14 -0.78
C PRO A 96 -15.95 2.18 -0.43
N ASN A 97 -16.31 3.37 0.07
CA ASN A 97 -15.38 4.45 0.44
C ASN A 97 -15.93 5.40 1.52
N ASP A 98 -16.52 4.86 2.59
CA ASP A 98 -16.93 5.67 3.74
C ASP A 98 -15.78 5.83 4.74
N VAL A 99 -15.77 6.93 5.51
CA VAL A 99 -14.83 7.14 6.62
C VAL A 99 -15.60 7.34 7.92
N MET A 100 -15.22 6.64 8.97
CA MET A 100 -15.81 6.77 10.30
C MET A 100 -14.75 7.28 11.28
N ALA A 101 -15.12 8.20 12.16
CA ALA A 101 -14.33 8.53 13.35
C ALA A 101 -15.02 8.01 14.59
N LEU A 102 -14.28 7.26 15.41
CA LEU A 102 -14.77 6.58 16.60
C LEU A 102 -13.95 6.98 17.82
N ASP A 103 -14.57 6.94 18.98
CA ASP A 103 -13.87 6.88 20.26
C ASP A 103 -13.16 5.53 20.36
N ALA A 104 -11.82 5.51 20.40
CA ALA A 104 -11.04 4.28 20.43
C ALA A 104 -11.28 3.44 21.70
N LYS A 105 -11.75 4.07 22.79
CA LYS A 105 -12.01 3.39 24.06
C LYS A 105 -13.40 2.76 24.09
N THR A 106 -14.41 3.40 23.49
CA THR A 106 -15.81 2.95 23.62
C THR A 106 -16.44 2.46 22.32
N GLY A 107 -15.82 2.68 21.17
CA GLY A 107 -16.42 2.42 19.85
C GLY A 107 -17.54 3.40 19.48
N ARG A 108 -17.76 4.47 20.25
CA ARG A 108 -18.80 5.46 19.96
C ARG A 108 -18.40 6.26 18.73
N MET A 109 -19.26 6.28 17.71
CA MET A 109 -19.03 7.06 16.51
C MET A 109 -19.23 8.56 16.75
N PHE A 110 -18.22 9.36 16.41
CA PHE A 110 -18.30 10.83 16.42
C PHE A 110 -18.96 11.34 15.14
N TRP A 111 -18.53 10.83 13.99
CA TRP A 111 -19.08 11.18 12.69
C TRP A 111 -18.86 10.07 11.67
N LEU A 112 -19.65 10.12 10.59
CA LEU A 112 -19.57 9.24 9.43
C LEU A 112 -19.60 10.08 8.16
N TYR A 113 -18.52 10.06 7.40
CA TYR A 113 -18.46 10.57 6.03
C TYR A 113 -18.89 9.47 5.07
N ARG A 114 -19.93 9.74 4.27
CA ARG A 114 -20.39 8.84 3.21
C ARG A 114 -19.93 9.34 1.85
N TYR A 115 -19.30 8.46 1.07
CA TYR A 115 -18.88 8.77 -0.29
C TYR A 115 -19.77 8.04 -1.30
N THR A 116 -20.26 8.77 -2.29
CA THR A 116 -20.99 8.19 -3.43
C THR A 116 -20.06 8.10 -4.62
N ASN A 117 -19.66 6.87 -4.97
CA ASN A 117 -18.89 6.62 -6.18
C ASN A 117 -19.71 6.92 -7.43
N SER A 118 -19.04 7.14 -8.56
CA SER A 118 -19.63 7.43 -9.87
C SER A 118 -20.71 6.44 -10.36
N GLY A 119 -20.70 5.20 -9.84
CA GLY A 119 -21.56 4.10 -10.27
C GLY A 119 -21.08 3.41 -11.55
N ARG A 120 -19.99 3.90 -12.15
CA ARG A 120 -19.38 3.40 -13.39
C ARG A 120 -18.01 2.78 -13.18
N GLN A 121 -17.46 2.91 -11.97
CA GLN A 121 -16.16 2.37 -11.63
C GLN A 121 -16.10 0.87 -11.83
N THR A 122 -15.00 0.42 -12.44
CA THR A 122 -14.74 -1.00 -12.69
C THR A 122 -13.52 -1.42 -11.87
N VAL A 123 -13.69 -2.44 -11.03
CA VAL A 123 -12.67 -2.90 -10.08
C VAL A 123 -12.48 -4.41 -10.18
N CYS A 124 -11.23 -4.88 -10.15
CA CYS A 124 -10.92 -6.30 -10.35
C CYS A 124 -11.47 -7.18 -9.21
N CYS A 125 -11.30 -6.70 -7.98
CA CYS A 125 -11.12 -7.58 -6.82
C CYS A 125 -11.98 -7.16 -5.61
N GLY A 126 -13.11 -6.49 -5.88
CA GLY A 126 -14.08 -6.07 -4.87
C GLY A 126 -13.97 -4.61 -4.44
N ALA A 127 -14.97 -4.17 -3.70
CA ALA A 127 -15.13 -2.77 -3.29
C ALA A 127 -14.35 -2.45 -2.00
N GLN A 128 -13.04 -2.62 -2.03
CA GLN A 128 -12.19 -2.63 -0.85
C GLN A 128 -11.50 -1.28 -0.62
N ASN A 129 -11.19 -0.96 0.64
CA ASN A 129 -10.39 0.22 0.99
C ASN A 129 -9.50 -0.10 2.18
N ARG A 130 -8.21 0.29 2.09
CA ARG A 130 -7.18 -0.07 3.06
C ARG A 130 -6.92 0.99 4.13
N GLY A 131 -7.61 2.13 4.09
CA GLY A 131 -7.56 3.12 5.14
C GLY A 131 -7.34 4.54 4.65
N VAL A 132 -7.09 5.42 5.60
CA VAL A 132 -6.80 6.84 5.38
C VAL A 132 -5.37 7.18 5.78
N ALA A 133 -4.88 8.33 5.31
CA ALA A 133 -3.71 9.01 5.86
C ALA A 133 -4.14 10.28 6.61
N ILE A 134 -3.24 10.88 7.41
CA ILE A 134 -3.53 12.13 8.14
C ILE A 134 -2.36 13.12 8.04
N LEU A 135 -2.68 14.40 7.89
CA LEU A 135 -1.75 15.53 8.08
C LEU A 135 -2.51 16.71 8.68
N GLY A 136 -1.99 17.27 9.77
CA GLY A 136 -2.67 18.26 10.58
C GLY A 136 -4.04 17.77 11.02
N ASP A 137 -5.08 18.51 10.63
CA ASP A 137 -6.49 18.23 10.95
C ASP A 137 -7.21 17.64 9.72
N THR A 138 -6.49 17.01 8.79
CA THR A 138 -7.03 16.52 7.52
C THR A 138 -6.71 15.04 7.31
N LEU A 139 -7.75 14.25 7.05
CA LEU A 139 -7.64 12.88 6.56
C LEU A 139 -7.63 12.86 5.04
N PHE A 140 -6.94 11.90 4.45
CA PHE A 140 -6.90 11.66 3.01
C PHE A 140 -7.33 10.24 2.69
N MET A 141 -8.23 10.08 1.73
CA MET A 141 -8.77 8.80 1.29
C MET A 141 -8.73 8.70 -0.24
N GLY A 142 -8.27 7.56 -0.75
CA GLY A 142 -8.44 7.19 -2.15
C GLY A 142 -9.77 6.45 -2.39
N THR A 143 -10.39 6.64 -3.55
CA THR A 143 -11.70 6.07 -3.87
C THR A 143 -11.70 5.06 -5.02
N LEU A 144 -12.72 4.21 -5.08
CA LEU A 144 -12.84 3.19 -6.13
C LEU A 144 -13.09 3.79 -7.52
N ASP A 145 -13.64 5.00 -7.59
CA ASP A 145 -13.76 5.80 -8.82
C ASP A 145 -12.55 6.72 -9.08
N ALA A 146 -11.39 6.41 -8.49
CA ALA A 146 -10.11 7.07 -8.72
C ALA A 146 -10.06 8.57 -8.34
N HIS A 147 -10.71 8.93 -7.23
CA HIS A 147 -10.56 10.23 -6.58
C HIS A 147 -9.63 10.17 -5.36
N LEU A 148 -9.03 11.31 -5.03
CA LEU A 148 -8.42 11.59 -3.75
C LEU A 148 -9.30 12.62 -3.02
N VAL A 149 -9.67 12.32 -1.78
CA VAL A 149 -10.58 13.14 -0.97
C VAL A 149 -9.88 13.57 0.31
N ALA A 150 -9.90 14.87 0.60
CA ALA A 150 -9.51 15.41 1.90
C ALA A 150 -10.74 15.63 2.79
N ILE A 151 -10.65 15.22 4.05
CA ILE A 151 -11.76 15.23 5.01
C ILE A 151 -11.28 15.86 6.31
N ASP A 152 -12.06 16.80 6.85
CA ASP A 152 -11.80 17.43 8.14
C ASP A 152 -11.94 16.41 9.29
N THR A 153 -10.90 16.28 10.13
CA THR A 153 -10.86 15.29 11.23
C THR A 153 -11.90 15.55 12.32
N LYS A 154 -12.35 16.79 12.48
CA LYS A 154 -13.24 17.24 13.57
C LYS A 154 -14.71 16.96 13.25
N ASN A 155 -15.10 17.11 11.99
CA ASN A 155 -16.52 17.04 11.61
C ASN A 155 -16.83 16.10 10.43
N GLY A 156 -15.82 15.50 9.79
CA GLY A 156 -16.00 14.56 8.68
C GLY A 156 -16.45 15.21 7.37
N LYS A 157 -16.44 16.54 7.25
CA LYS A 157 -16.81 17.23 6.01
C LYS A 157 -15.66 17.18 5.01
N PRO A 158 -15.94 17.02 3.70
CA PRO A 158 -14.91 17.09 2.69
C PRO A 158 -14.37 18.51 2.60
N LEU A 159 -13.05 18.64 2.53
CA LEU A 159 -12.32 19.89 2.28
C LEU A 159 -12.10 20.08 0.77
N TRP A 160 -11.73 19.01 0.08
CA TRP A 160 -11.64 18.95 -1.37
C TRP A 160 -11.78 17.49 -1.86
N ASN A 161 -12.10 17.35 -3.14
CA ASN A 161 -12.23 16.07 -3.84
C ASN A 161 -11.73 16.26 -5.28
N VAL A 162 -10.68 15.54 -5.66
CA VAL A 162 -10.05 15.66 -6.99
C VAL A 162 -9.96 14.30 -7.66
N ALA A 163 -10.24 14.25 -8.96
CA ALA A 163 -10.00 13.06 -9.78
C ALA A 163 -8.50 12.86 -10.00
N VAL A 164 -8.00 11.66 -9.74
CA VAL A 164 -6.60 11.25 -9.93
C VAL A 164 -6.40 10.59 -11.30
N ALA A 165 -7.44 9.89 -11.79
CA ALA A 165 -7.50 9.25 -13.09
C ALA A 165 -8.96 9.06 -13.56
N ASP A 166 -9.16 8.56 -14.78
CA ASP A 166 -10.49 8.31 -15.36
C ASP A 166 -10.99 6.91 -14.98
N ASP A 167 -12.07 6.84 -14.21
CA ASP A 167 -12.71 5.59 -13.76
C ASP A 167 -13.30 4.77 -14.92
N LYS A 168 -13.61 5.41 -16.05
CA LYS A 168 -14.07 4.71 -17.27
C LYS A 168 -12.98 3.88 -17.92
N LEU A 169 -11.72 4.20 -17.65
CA LEU A 169 -10.56 3.40 -18.06
C LEU A 169 -10.21 2.35 -17.00
N ALA A 170 -11.10 2.12 -16.03
CA ALA A 170 -10.95 1.17 -14.92
C ALA A 170 -9.78 1.48 -13.96
N TYR A 171 -9.34 2.75 -13.90
CA TYR A 171 -8.55 3.21 -12.77
C TYR A 171 -9.38 3.18 -11.50
N SER A 172 -8.76 2.76 -10.40
CA SER A 172 -9.35 2.76 -9.07
C SER A 172 -8.29 2.99 -7.99
N ILE A 173 -8.68 3.35 -6.78
CA ILE A 173 -7.76 3.50 -5.65
C ILE A 173 -8.29 2.69 -4.46
N THR A 174 -7.50 1.71 -4.02
CA THR A 174 -7.83 0.82 -2.88
C THR A 174 -6.83 0.96 -1.72
N LEU A 175 -5.61 1.41 -1.97
CA LEU A 175 -4.60 1.66 -0.93
C LEU A 175 -4.95 2.86 -0.04
N ALA A 176 -4.38 2.87 1.17
CA ALA A 176 -4.31 4.07 1.97
C ALA A 176 -3.21 4.99 1.41
N PRO A 177 -3.41 6.33 1.36
CA PRO A 177 -2.35 7.25 0.98
C PRO A 177 -1.15 7.18 1.97
N LEU A 178 0.01 7.68 1.54
CA LEU A 178 1.15 7.94 2.40
C LEU A 178 1.42 9.43 2.46
N VAL A 179 1.36 10.03 3.65
CA VAL A 179 1.76 11.41 3.85
C VAL A 179 3.26 11.47 4.13
N VAL A 180 4.00 12.20 3.32
CA VAL A 180 5.44 12.47 3.53
C VAL A 180 5.66 13.96 3.48
N LYS A 181 6.18 14.53 4.56
CA LYS A 181 6.40 15.97 4.71
C LYS A 181 5.09 16.75 4.44
N ASP A 182 5.05 17.50 3.36
CA ASP A 182 3.98 18.37 2.89
C ASP A 182 3.24 17.79 1.68
N LYS A 183 3.23 16.46 1.50
CA LYS A 183 2.65 15.78 0.32
C LYS A 183 1.83 14.57 0.71
N VAL A 184 0.71 14.38 0.02
CA VAL A 184 -0.09 13.15 0.04
C VAL A 184 0.27 12.33 -1.19
N ILE A 185 0.84 11.15 -0.99
CA ILE A 185 1.31 10.28 -2.08
C ILE A 185 0.35 9.12 -2.25
N ILE A 186 -0.10 8.88 -3.48
CA ILE A 186 -1.10 7.85 -3.79
C ILE A 186 -0.79 7.17 -5.13
N GLY A 187 -1.00 5.86 -5.18
CA GLY A 187 -0.96 5.05 -6.41
C GLY A 187 -2.35 4.76 -6.97
N VAL A 188 -2.42 3.91 -7.98
CA VAL A 188 -3.67 3.46 -8.61
C VAL A 188 -3.67 1.95 -8.82
N GLY A 189 -4.85 1.33 -8.80
CA GLY A 189 -5.11 -0.04 -9.26
C GLY A 189 -5.71 -0.06 -10.67
N GLY A 190 -5.75 -1.24 -11.28
CA GLY A 190 -6.42 -1.49 -12.57
C GLY A 190 -5.59 -2.23 -13.62
N ALA A 191 -4.48 -2.89 -13.25
CA ALA A 191 -3.59 -3.56 -14.20
C ALA A 191 -4.32 -4.62 -15.05
N GLU A 192 -5.30 -5.32 -14.47
CA GLU A 192 -6.20 -6.27 -15.17
C GLU A 192 -7.03 -5.65 -16.29
N TYR A 193 -7.00 -4.32 -16.46
CA TYR A 193 -7.72 -3.56 -17.47
C TYR A 193 -6.79 -2.80 -18.43
N GLY A 194 -5.48 -3.07 -18.36
CA GLY A 194 -4.50 -2.45 -19.26
C GLY A 194 -4.31 -0.94 -19.02
N ILE A 195 -4.49 -0.48 -17.78
CA ILE A 195 -4.11 0.90 -17.43
C ILE A 195 -2.59 1.10 -17.60
N ARG A 196 -2.16 2.36 -17.67
CA ARG A 196 -0.77 2.72 -17.40
C ARG A 196 -0.64 3.16 -15.94
N GLY A 197 0.05 2.37 -15.12
CA GLY A 197 0.22 2.62 -13.70
C GLY A 197 1.08 3.84 -13.38
N PHE A 198 0.84 4.43 -12.21
CA PHE A 198 1.61 5.55 -11.69
C PHE A 198 1.48 5.68 -10.17
N VAL A 199 2.40 6.45 -9.58
CA VAL A 199 2.27 7.04 -8.24
C VAL A 199 2.46 8.56 -8.36
N ALA A 200 1.66 9.33 -7.63
CA ALA A 200 1.70 10.77 -7.68
C ALA A 200 1.60 11.39 -6.28
N ALA A 201 2.21 12.56 -6.12
CA ALA A 201 2.09 13.38 -4.92
C ALA A 201 1.16 14.56 -5.16
N TYR A 202 0.37 14.88 -4.15
CA TYR A 202 -0.60 15.97 -4.15
C TYR A 202 -0.33 16.92 -2.99
N ASP A 203 -0.58 18.20 -3.24
CA ASP A 203 -0.59 19.23 -2.21
C ASP A 203 -1.75 18.97 -1.23
N PRO A 204 -1.50 18.78 0.08
CA PRO A 204 -2.52 18.42 1.06
C PRO A 204 -3.64 19.47 1.21
N LYS A 205 -3.36 20.74 0.89
CA LYS A 205 -4.32 21.85 1.09
C LYS A 205 -5.27 22.01 -0.09
N SER A 206 -4.77 21.83 -1.31
CA SER A 206 -5.50 22.12 -2.55
C SER A 206 -5.88 20.89 -3.36
N GLY A 207 -5.25 19.73 -3.11
CA GLY A 207 -5.42 18.54 -3.94
C GLY A 207 -4.75 18.68 -5.32
N ARG A 208 -3.89 19.68 -5.54
CA ARG A 208 -3.16 19.85 -6.80
C ARG A 208 -2.03 18.84 -6.90
N GLU A 209 -1.91 18.16 -8.04
CA GLU A 209 -0.76 17.30 -8.33
C GLU A 209 0.56 18.10 -8.32
N VAL A 210 1.56 17.56 -7.65
CA VAL A 210 2.90 18.16 -7.47
C VAL A 210 3.92 17.45 -8.34
N TRP A 211 3.91 16.12 -8.33
CA TRP A 211 4.72 15.29 -9.21
C TRP A 211 4.00 13.96 -9.47
N ARG A 212 4.40 13.31 -10.56
CA ARG A 212 3.93 11.97 -10.95
C ARG A 212 5.09 11.16 -11.52
N PHE A 213 5.13 9.89 -11.13
CA PHE A 213 6.01 8.88 -11.71
C PHE A 213 5.14 7.79 -12.35
N ASN A 214 5.24 7.62 -13.67
CA ASN A 214 4.60 6.51 -14.37
C ASN A 214 5.46 5.26 -14.19
N THR A 215 4.86 4.18 -13.70
CA THR A 215 5.57 2.90 -13.48
C THR A 215 5.88 2.18 -14.78
N ILE A 216 5.09 2.45 -15.81
CA ILE A 216 5.40 2.04 -17.18
C ILE A 216 6.08 3.23 -17.88
N PRO A 217 7.34 3.12 -18.29
CA PRO A 217 8.08 4.17 -18.99
C PRO A 217 7.54 4.35 -20.42
N GLY A 218 7.41 5.60 -20.85
CA GLY A 218 6.96 5.93 -22.19
C GLY A 218 8.13 5.99 -23.16
N LYS A 219 7.83 6.22 -24.44
CA LYS A 219 8.87 6.34 -25.48
C LYS A 219 9.93 7.38 -25.09
N GLY A 220 11.19 6.92 -24.98
CA GLY A 220 12.35 7.75 -24.62
C GLY A 220 12.64 7.85 -23.12
N ASP A 221 11.75 7.35 -22.25
CA ASP A 221 12.03 7.21 -20.83
C ASP A 221 12.91 5.96 -20.59
N PRO A 222 13.85 5.99 -19.62
CA PRO A 222 14.61 4.80 -19.22
C PRO A 222 13.68 3.64 -18.86
N GLY A 223 14.03 2.43 -19.30
CA GLY A 223 13.25 1.21 -19.11
C GLY A 223 12.28 0.92 -20.26
N ASN A 224 11.93 1.90 -21.11
CA ASN A 224 11.03 1.67 -22.24
C ASN A 224 11.65 0.72 -23.28
N GLU A 225 12.98 0.66 -23.38
CA GLU A 225 13.71 -0.31 -24.21
C GLU A 225 13.42 -1.78 -23.85
N THR A 226 12.83 -2.03 -22.68
CA THR A 226 12.40 -3.37 -22.23
C THR A 226 10.98 -3.73 -22.65
N TRP A 227 10.30 -2.87 -23.41
CA TRP A 227 8.99 -3.11 -23.99
C TRP A 227 9.09 -3.24 -25.52
N SER A 228 8.34 -4.19 -26.07
CA SER A 228 8.24 -4.36 -27.51
C SER A 228 7.11 -3.52 -28.11
N GLY A 229 7.44 -2.74 -29.14
CA GLY A 229 6.47 -1.90 -29.85
C GLY A 229 5.71 -0.97 -28.90
N GLU A 230 4.39 -0.96 -29.03
CA GLU A 230 3.50 -0.10 -28.22
C GLU A 230 2.84 -0.84 -27.04
N ALA A 231 3.35 -2.02 -26.65
CA ALA A 231 2.81 -2.78 -25.52
C ALA A 231 2.83 -1.99 -24.19
N TRP A 232 3.75 -1.02 -24.06
CA TRP A 232 3.87 -0.14 -22.90
C TRP A 232 2.66 0.79 -22.70
N GLU A 233 1.87 1.08 -23.75
CA GLU A 233 0.71 1.98 -23.64
C GLU A 233 -0.39 1.40 -22.74
N HIS A 234 -0.43 0.07 -22.61
CA HIS A 234 -1.40 -0.69 -21.80
C HIS A 234 -0.71 -1.64 -20.81
N GLY A 235 0.47 -1.24 -20.35
CA GLY A 235 1.42 -2.11 -19.68
C GLY A 235 1.11 -2.47 -18.23
N GLY A 236 0.01 -2.04 -17.62
CA GLY A 236 -0.31 -2.38 -16.23
C GLY A 236 0.56 -1.61 -15.22
N GLY A 237 1.27 -2.33 -14.34
CA GLY A 237 2.23 -1.74 -13.40
C GLY A 237 1.59 -0.94 -12.27
N SER A 238 0.40 -1.34 -11.84
CA SER A 238 -0.41 -0.59 -10.88
C SER A 238 0.24 -0.58 -9.47
N ILE A 239 -0.06 0.42 -8.63
CA ILE A 239 0.43 0.53 -7.24
C ILE A 239 -0.77 0.60 -6.32
N TRP A 240 -1.12 -0.53 -5.70
CA TRP A 240 -2.37 -0.68 -4.95
C TRP A 240 -2.19 -1.07 -3.49
N VAL A 241 -0.96 -1.02 -2.96
CA VAL A 241 -0.65 -1.12 -1.53
C VAL A 241 0.29 0.02 -1.14
N THR A 242 0.14 0.50 0.09
CA THR A 242 0.91 1.65 0.61
C THR A 242 2.39 1.27 0.79
N GLY A 243 3.28 2.11 0.26
CA GLY A 243 4.72 1.96 0.39
C GLY A 243 5.30 2.43 1.73
N SER A 244 6.62 2.61 1.76
CA SER A 244 7.40 3.03 2.94
C SER A 244 8.25 4.25 2.64
N TYR A 245 8.81 4.87 3.68
CA TYR A 245 9.65 6.06 3.56
C TYR A 245 10.88 5.96 4.46
N ASP A 246 12.06 6.27 3.92
CA ASP A 246 13.28 6.47 4.70
C ASP A 246 13.61 7.96 4.78
N PRO A 247 13.41 8.60 5.95
CA PRO A 247 13.73 10.01 6.15
C PRO A 247 15.20 10.36 5.94
N ALA A 248 16.13 9.42 6.16
CA ALA A 248 17.56 9.69 6.08
C ALA A 248 18.02 9.88 4.62
N THR A 249 17.41 9.13 3.69
CA THR A 249 17.73 9.21 2.25
C THR A 249 16.72 10.06 1.48
N ASN A 250 15.63 10.49 2.13
CA ASN A 250 14.50 11.17 1.50
C ASN A 250 13.84 10.33 0.38
N LEU A 251 13.86 9.01 0.50
CA LEU A 251 13.30 8.09 -0.49
C LEU A 251 12.00 7.47 -0.01
N THR A 252 11.02 7.44 -0.91
CA THR A 252 9.85 6.56 -0.77
C THR A 252 10.04 5.30 -1.61
N TYR A 253 9.59 4.17 -1.11
CA TYR A 253 9.69 2.87 -1.77
C TYR A 253 8.30 2.34 -2.07
N TRP A 254 8.06 2.02 -3.34
CA TRP A 254 6.76 1.56 -3.82
C TRP A 254 6.94 0.26 -4.58
N GLY A 255 6.10 -0.72 -4.27
CA GLY A 255 5.98 -1.93 -5.05
C GLY A 255 5.04 -1.71 -6.22
N THR A 256 5.42 -2.19 -7.40
CA THR A 256 4.62 -2.12 -8.63
C THR A 256 4.01 -3.49 -8.95
N GLY A 257 2.82 -3.45 -9.54
CA GLY A 257 2.05 -4.63 -9.92
C GLY A 257 2.48 -5.23 -11.25
N ASN A 258 1.67 -6.22 -11.65
CA ASN A 258 1.82 -7.04 -12.85
C ASN A 258 1.73 -6.23 -14.16
N PRO A 259 2.37 -6.73 -15.24
CA PRO A 259 2.27 -6.19 -16.59
C PRO A 259 1.00 -6.59 -17.34
N GLY A 260 0.55 -5.72 -18.26
CA GLY A 260 -0.61 -5.96 -19.14
C GLY A 260 -0.22 -6.43 -20.55
N PRO A 261 -0.84 -7.48 -21.13
CA PRO A 261 -1.90 -8.28 -20.54
C PRO A 261 -1.34 -9.27 -19.50
N ASP A 262 -2.12 -9.56 -18.47
CA ASP A 262 -1.69 -10.24 -17.25
C ASP A 262 -0.97 -11.59 -17.46
N TRP A 263 -1.60 -12.53 -18.17
CA TRP A 263 -1.16 -13.92 -18.28
C TRP A 263 -0.55 -14.31 -19.63
N ASN A 264 -0.50 -13.41 -20.61
CA ASN A 264 0.14 -13.67 -21.90
C ASN A 264 1.37 -12.77 -22.12
N PRO A 265 2.55 -13.17 -21.59
CA PRO A 265 3.79 -12.42 -21.81
C PRO A 265 4.23 -12.39 -23.29
N ASP A 266 3.71 -13.30 -24.14
CA ASP A 266 4.08 -13.37 -25.54
C ASP A 266 3.55 -12.16 -26.34
N GLN A 267 2.53 -11.45 -25.82
CA GLN A 267 2.03 -10.19 -26.38
C GLN A 267 2.89 -8.97 -26.01
N ARG A 268 3.84 -9.11 -25.09
CA ARG A 268 4.67 -8.03 -24.56
C ARG A 268 6.10 -8.49 -24.26
N PRO A 269 6.81 -9.08 -25.23
CA PRO A 269 8.15 -9.62 -24.98
C PRO A 269 9.11 -8.54 -24.48
N GLY A 270 9.92 -8.89 -23.48
CA GLY A 270 10.90 -8.00 -22.83
C GLY A 270 10.75 -8.04 -21.30
N ASP A 271 11.67 -7.41 -20.57
CA ASP A 271 11.63 -7.42 -19.09
C ASP A 271 10.41 -6.66 -18.52
N ASN A 272 9.79 -5.77 -19.32
CA ASN A 272 8.59 -4.99 -18.96
C ASN A 272 8.79 -4.02 -17.77
N LEU A 273 9.94 -3.35 -17.68
CA LEU A 273 10.21 -2.42 -16.59
C LEU A 273 9.20 -1.26 -16.56
N TYR A 274 8.73 -0.78 -15.42
CA TYR A 274 9.09 -1.18 -14.05
C TYR A 274 7.97 -2.00 -13.40
N THR A 275 7.36 -2.97 -14.09
CA THR A 275 6.38 -3.89 -13.47
C THR A 275 7.08 -4.87 -12.53
N ASP A 276 6.33 -5.40 -11.57
CA ASP A 276 6.81 -6.35 -10.56
C ASP A 276 8.15 -5.98 -9.95
N SER A 277 8.25 -4.71 -9.55
CA SER A 277 9.48 -4.08 -9.08
C SER A 277 9.24 -3.34 -7.79
N VAL A 278 10.32 -3.08 -7.06
CA VAL A 278 10.36 -1.94 -6.16
C VAL A 278 10.97 -0.77 -6.89
N VAL A 279 10.34 0.41 -6.79
CA VAL A 279 10.88 1.69 -7.26
C VAL A 279 11.16 2.58 -6.07
N ALA A 280 12.39 3.11 -5.99
CA ALA A 280 12.79 4.09 -5.00
C ALA A 280 12.77 5.49 -5.61
N LEU A 281 11.88 6.33 -5.10
CA LEU A 281 11.62 7.67 -5.62
C LEU A 281 12.07 8.72 -4.62
N ASP A 282 12.71 9.79 -5.10
CA ASP A 282 12.92 10.98 -4.28
C ASP A 282 11.57 11.57 -3.86
N ALA A 283 11.32 11.68 -2.55
CA ALA A 283 10.01 12.07 -2.03
C ALA A 283 9.60 13.51 -2.41
N GLY A 284 10.59 14.37 -2.71
CA GLY A 284 10.35 15.76 -3.08
C GLY A 284 9.93 15.92 -4.54
N THR A 285 10.50 15.11 -5.43
CA THR A 285 10.45 15.31 -6.88
C THR A 285 9.82 14.16 -7.67
N GLY A 286 9.64 12.98 -7.07
CA GLY A 286 9.14 11.79 -7.74
C GLY A 286 10.16 11.13 -8.68
N LYS A 287 11.40 11.63 -8.75
CA LYS A 287 12.43 11.07 -9.62
C LYS A 287 12.90 9.70 -9.14
N LEU A 288 12.93 8.73 -10.05
CA LEU A 288 13.51 7.41 -9.81
C LEU A 288 14.99 7.53 -9.44
N LYS A 289 15.39 6.85 -8.36
CA LYS A 289 16.78 6.76 -7.91
C LYS A 289 17.38 5.40 -8.20
N TRP A 290 16.62 4.34 -7.92
CA TRP A 290 16.96 2.97 -8.24
C TRP A 290 15.68 2.14 -8.30
N HIS A 291 15.78 0.97 -8.92
CA HIS A 291 14.73 -0.04 -8.89
C HIS A 291 15.36 -1.43 -8.76
N TYR A 292 14.56 -2.40 -8.35
CA TYR A 292 14.89 -3.82 -8.43
C TYR A 292 13.64 -4.56 -8.91
N GLN A 293 13.77 -5.35 -9.98
CA GLN A 293 12.66 -6.11 -10.55
C GLN A 293 12.64 -7.54 -10.00
N PHE A 294 11.54 -7.91 -9.36
CA PHE A 294 11.34 -9.21 -8.73
C PHE A 294 10.92 -10.28 -9.73
N THR A 295 10.13 -9.92 -10.75
CA THR A 295 9.58 -10.87 -11.74
C THR A 295 9.63 -10.26 -13.15
N PRO A 296 10.75 -10.38 -13.88
CA PRO A 296 10.85 -9.92 -15.26
C PRO A 296 9.89 -10.66 -16.20
N ASN A 297 9.26 -9.97 -17.14
CA ASN A 297 8.31 -10.56 -18.10
C ASN A 297 7.26 -11.48 -17.45
N ASP A 298 6.64 -11.03 -16.36
CA ASP A 298 5.72 -11.85 -15.57
C ASP A 298 4.59 -12.44 -16.42
N GLY A 299 4.17 -13.67 -16.15
CA GLY A 299 3.04 -14.32 -16.81
C GLY A 299 2.10 -15.00 -15.81
N TYR A 300 2.18 -14.63 -14.53
CA TYR A 300 1.58 -15.34 -13.42
C TYR A 300 0.75 -14.46 -12.47
N ASP A 301 0.63 -13.16 -12.74
CA ASP A 301 0.00 -12.17 -11.86
C ASP A 301 0.74 -12.07 -10.51
N TYR A 302 2.07 -11.93 -10.59
CA TYR A 302 2.96 -11.84 -9.43
C TYR A 302 3.24 -10.40 -9.01
N ASP A 303 2.17 -9.61 -8.80
CA ASP A 303 2.29 -8.24 -8.30
C ASP A 303 3.30 -8.14 -7.16
N SER A 304 4.26 -7.23 -7.33
CA SER A 304 5.26 -6.94 -6.32
C SER A 304 4.88 -5.72 -5.50
N VAL A 305 3.61 -5.60 -5.09
CA VAL A 305 3.12 -4.43 -4.32
C VAL A 305 3.24 -4.58 -2.80
N GLN A 306 3.73 -5.72 -2.29
CA GLN A 306 3.73 -5.97 -0.84
C GLN A 306 4.50 -4.89 -0.07
N VAL A 307 4.18 -4.73 1.23
CA VAL A 307 4.75 -3.63 2.03
C VAL A 307 6.28 -3.77 2.14
N PRO A 308 7.07 -2.76 1.70
CA PRO A 308 8.51 -2.75 1.90
C PRO A 308 8.85 -2.50 3.37
N VAL A 309 9.30 -3.51 4.10
CA VAL A 309 9.65 -3.30 5.52
C VAL A 309 11.10 -2.89 5.64
N LEU A 310 11.36 -1.73 6.26
CA LEU A 310 12.70 -1.20 6.42
C LEU A 310 13.26 -1.58 7.79
N ALA A 311 14.51 -2.06 7.82
CA ALA A 311 15.18 -2.43 9.05
C ALA A 311 16.69 -2.23 8.94
N ASP A 312 17.34 -1.93 10.05
CA ASP A 312 18.79 -1.96 10.15
C ASP A 312 19.21 -3.32 10.70
N LEU A 313 19.95 -4.09 9.91
CA LEU A 313 20.26 -5.49 10.20
C LEU A 313 21.77 -5.72 10.24
N MET A 314 22.23 -6.59 11.15
CA MET A 314 23.59 -7.10 11.08
C MET A 314 23.70 -8.09 9.91
N TRP A 315 24.38 -7.69 8.84
CA TRP A 315 24.57 -8.49 7.64
C TRP A 315 26.07 -8.71 7.40
N LYS A 316 26.52 -9.97 7.45
CA LYS A 316 27.93 -10.34 7.27
C LYS A 316 28.91 -9.49 8.11
N GLY A 317 28.53 -9.18 9.36
CA GLY A 317 29.34 -8.40 10.31
C GLY A 317 29.26 -6.88 10.15
N THR A 318 28.44 -6.35 9.24
CA THR A 318 28.21 -4.92 9.07
C THR A 318 26.74 -4.57 9.25
N VAL A 319 26.43 -3.46 9.92
CA VAL A 319 25.05 -2.95 9.98
C VAL A 319 24.66 -2.46 8.59
N THR A 320 23.68 -3.11 7.98
CA THR A 320 23.17 -2.82 6.64
C THR A 320 21.77 -2.23 6.76
N ARG A 321 21.53 -1.15 6.00
CA ARG A 321 20.22 -0.53 5.85
C ARG A 321 19.38 -1.38 4.90
N ALA A 322 18.68 -2.37 5.44
CA ALA A 322 17.96 -3.37 4.66
C ALA A 322 16.51 -2.95 4.36
N MET A 323 16.00 -3.50 3.27
CA MET A 323 14.59 -3.63 2.93
C MET A 323 14.24 -5.12 2.87
N LEU A 324 13.18 -5.51 3.57
CA LEU A 324 12.67 -6.86 3.70
C LEU A 324 11.34 -6.99 2.96
N TRP A 325 11.22 -8.01 2.12
CA TRP A 325 10.10 -8.14 1.20
C TRP A 325 9.68 -9.59 1.00
N ALA A 326 8.55 -10.00 1.59
CA ALA A 326 7.88 -11.22 1.20
C ALA A 326 7.05 -10.94 -0.06
N ASN A 327 7.50 -11.44 -1.21
CA ASN A 327 6.91 -11.12 -2.50
C ASN A 327 5.82 -12.16 -2.87
N ARG A 328 4.83 -11.73 -3.67
CA ARG A 328 3.80 -12.62 -4.22
C ARG A 328 4.39 -13.83 -4.94
N ASN A 329 5.52 -13.67 -5.62
CA ASN A 329 6.20 -14.74 -6.35
C ASN A 329 6.76 -15.88 -5.45
N GLY A 330 6.61 -15.77 -4.13
CA GLY A 330 6.96 -16.82 -3.16
C GLY A 330 8.37 -16.73 -2.59
N ASN A 331 9.15 -15.71 -2.97
CA ASN A 331 10.48 -15.45 -2.42
C ASN A 331 10.46 -14.31 -1.39
N PHE A 332 11.30 -14.46 -0.38
CA PHE A 332 11.63 -13.42 0.59
C PHE A 332 12.93 -12.76 0.17
N TYR A 333 12.88 -11.47 -0.10
CA TYR A 333 14.02 -10.68 -0.56
C TYR A 333 14.56 -9.80 0.55
N VAL A 334 15.89 -9.66 0.54
CA VAL A 334 16.63 -8.66 1.31
C VAL A 334 17.42 -7.81 0.33
N LEU A 335 17.13 -6.51 0.30
CA LEU A 335 17.80 -5.52 -0.53
C LEU A 335 18.49 -4.49 0.36
N ASP A 336 19.57 -3.88 -0.13
CA ASP A 336 20.07 -2.62 0.43
C ASP A 336 19.12 -1.50 -0.01
N ARG A 337 18.49 -0.81 0.96
CA ARG A 337 17.47 0.20 0.66
C ARG A 337 18.06 1.53 0.17
N GLU A 338 19.36 1.75 0.27
CA GLU A 338 19.96 2.99 -0.22
C GLU A 338 20.16 2.97 -1.74
N ASN A 339 20.46 1.79 -2.30
CA ASN A 339 20.90 1.65 -3.69
C ASN A 339 20.19 0.52 -4.47
N GLY A 340 19.33 -0.28 -3.83
CA GLY A 340 18.58 -1.36 -4.46
C GLY A 340 19.37 -2.65 -4.67
N LYS A 341 20.61 -2.74 -4.15
CA LYS A 341 21.45 -3.93 -4.33
C LYS A 341 20.81 -5.16 -3.71
N PHE A 342 20.71 -6.22 -4.51
CA PHE A 342 20.30 -7.53 -4.03
C PHE A 342 21.31 -8.10 -3.02
N LEU A 343 20.82 -8.50 -1.84
CA LEU A 343 21.63 -9.13 -0.80
C LEU A 343 21.33 -10.61 -0.68
N SER A 344 20.04 -10.99 -0.68
CA SER A 344 19.59 -12.38 -0.72
C SER A 344 18.14 -12.51 -1.17
N GLY A 345 17.82 -13.68 -1.71
CA GLY A 345 16.46 -14.12 -2.01
C GLY A 345 16.32 -15.58 -1.62
N THR A 346 15.22 -15.95 -0.96
CA THR A 346 14.96 -17.33 -0.56
C THR A 346 13.48 -17.65 -0.63
N PRO A 347 13.06 -18.76 -1.25
CA PRO A 347 11.66 -19.19 -1.20
C PRO A 347 11.17 -19.35 0.24
N PHE A 348 10.02 -18.76 0.57
CA PHE A 348 9.34 -18.97 1.85
C PHE A 348 8.09 -19.86 1.73
N VAL A 349 7.75 -20.24 0.49
CA VAL A 349 6.75 -21.25 0.13
C VAL A 349 7.31 -22.12 -1.00
N LYS A 350 6.59 -23.16 -1.41
CA LYS A 350 6.91 -23.89 -2.65
C LYS A 350 6.98 -22.96 -3.88
N VAL A 351 8.08 -23.04 -4.62
CA VAL A 351 8.35 -22.27 -5.85
C VAL A 351 8.85 -23.21 -6.96
N ASN A 352 8.32 -23.08 -8.18
CA ASN A 352 8.86 -23.77 -9.37
C ASN A 352 8.88 -22.93 -10.66
N TRP A 353 8.43 -21.67 -10.61
CA TRP A 353 8.53 -20.74 -11.75
C TRP A 353 9.97 -20.25 -11.99
N MET A 354 10.88 -20.48 -11.04
CA MET A 354 12.31 -20.17 -11.12
C MET A 354 13.14 -21.28 -10.44
N SER A 355 14.42 -21.39 -10.79
CA SER A 355 15.37 -22.34 -10.20
C SER A 355 16.42 -21.70 -9.26
N GLY A 356 16.47 -20.37 -9.19
CA GLY A 356 17.45 -19.63 -8.40
C GLY A 356 17.64 -18.21 -8.91
N PHE A 357 18.69 -17.55 -8.44
CA PHE A 357 19.09 -16.21 -8.90
C PHE A 357 20.43 -16.30 -9.64
N ASP A 358 20.64 -15.45 -10.64
CA ASP A 358 21.95 -15.25 -11.24
C ASP A 358 22.87 -14.42 -10.32
N GLU A 359 24.10 -14.15 -10.77
CA GLU A 359 25.08 -13.37 -10.00
C GLU A 359 24.62 -11.93 -9.69
N GLY A 360 23.73 -11.37 -10.52
CA GLY A 360 23.16 -10.04 -10.36
C GLY A 360 21.89 -10.01 -9.49
N GLY A 361 21.40 -11.17 -9.06
CA GLY A 361 20.14 -11.28 -8.31
C GLY A 361 18.89 -11.39 -9.19
N LYS A 362 19.01 -11.47 -10.53
CA LYS A 362 17.85 -11.68 -11.40
C LYS A 362 17.37 -13.13 -11.28
N PRO A 363 16.05 -13.39 -11.11
CA PRO A 363 15.53 -14.76 -11.09
C PRO A 363 15.80 -15.49 -12.41
N ILE A 364 16.28 -16.73 -12.32
CA ILE A 364 16.43 -17.65 -13.45
C ILE A 364 15.09 -18.37 -13.63
N GLN A 365 14.28 -17.85 -14.56
CA GLN A 365 12.94 -18.38 -14.81
C GLN A 365 12.97 -19.80 -15.39
N THR A 366 12.08 -20.65 -14.86
CA THR A 366 11.80 -22.01 -15.33
C THR A 366 10.30 -22.17 -15.58
N PRO A 367 9.76 -21.57 -16.65
CA PRO A 367 8.33 -21.66 -16.96
C PRO A 367 7.87 -23.11 -17.10
N GLN A 368 6.71 -23.41 -16.53
CA GLN A 368 6.16 -24.76 -16.58
C GLN A 368 5.50 -25.04 -17.95
N PRO A 369 5.58 -26.27 -18.47
CA PRO A 369 4.90 -26.64 -19.70
C PRO A 369 3.37 -26.43 -19.62
N PRO A 370 2.67 -26.20 -20.74
CA PRO A 370 1.22 -26.07 -20.74
C PRO A 370 0.52 -27.21 -20.00
N GLY A 371 -0.47 -26.87 -19.16
CA GLY A 371 -1.21 -27.84 -18.34
C GLY A 371 -0.49 -28.33 -17.09
N LYS A 372 0.75 -27.90 -16.82
CA LYS A 372 1.47 -28.19 -15.57
C LYS A 372 1.23 -27.10 -14.52
N VAL A 373 1.33 -27.50 -13.26
CA VAL A 373 1.10 -26.61 -12.12
C VAL A 373 2.32 -25.74 -11.90
N THR A 374 2.09 -24.43 -11.82
CA THR A 374 3.07 -23.45 -11.37
C THR A 374 2.80 -23.10 -9.90
N TYR A 375 3.88 -22.95 -9.14
CA TYR A 375 3.90 -22.60 -7.72
C TYR A 375 4.77 -21.34 -7.50
N PRO A 376 4.28 -20.36 -6.71
CA PRO A 376 2.91 -20.29 -6.20
C PRO A 376 1.86 -20.15 -7.32
N GLY A 377 0.58 -20.22 -6.99
CA GLY A 377 -0.50 -19.82 -7.90
C GLY A 377 -0.68 -18.30 -7.91
N ASN A 378 -1.73 -17.79 -8.57
CA ASN A 378 -1.93 -16.35 -8.76
C ASN A 378 -2.17 -15.56 -7.45
N GLN A 379 -2.67 -16.22 -6.39
CA GLN A 379 -2.73 -15.60 -5.06
C GLN A 379 -1.34 -15.35 -4.46
N GLY A 380 -0.32 -16.03 -4.99
CA GLY A 380 1.07 -15.96 -4.57
C GLY A 380 1.39 -16.76 -3.32
N GLY A 381 2.63 -16.64 -2.88
CA GLY A 381 3.05 -17.06 -1.54
C GLY A 381 2.50 -16.13 -0.46
N THR A 382 2.22 -14.88 -0.79
CA THR A 382 1.51 -13.89 0.04
C THR A 382 0.83 -12.87 -0.86
N ASN A 383 -0.01 -12.00 -0.30
CA ASN A 383 -0.81 -11.02 -1.06
C ASN A 383 -0.71 -9.63 -0.42
N TRP A 384 -1.83 -8.89 -0.30
CA TRP A 384 -1.86 -7.55 0.28
C TRP A 384 -1.71 -7.48 1.80
N TYR A 385 -1.82 -8.62 2.50
CA TYR A 385 -1.77 -8.67 3.96
C TYR A 385 -0.45 -8.08 4.45
N SER A 386 -0.52 -7.05 5.30
CA SER A 386 0.70 -6.39 5.76
C SER A 386 1.49 -7.30 6.71
N PRO A 387 2.79 -7.53 6.46
CA PRO A 387 3.67 -8.26 7.38
C PRO A 387 4.04 -7.40 8.59
N SER A 388 4.69 -8.00 9.57
CA SER A 388 5.35 -7.26 10.66
C SER A 388 6.79 -7.71 10.85
N TYR A 389 7.62 -6.83 11.40
CA TYR A 389 8.99 -7.12 11.76
C TYR A 389 9.24 -6.73 13.21
N SER A 390 9.82 -7.64 13.99
CA SER A 390 10.13 -7.37 15.40
C SER A 390 11.63 -7.15 15.57
N PRO A 391 12.10 -5.93 15.91
CA PRO A 391 13.50 -5.69 16.21
C PRO A 391 13.98 -6.44 17.46
N ARG A 392 13.05 -6.91 18.32
CA ARG A 392 13.39 -7.74 19.49
C ARG A 392 13.80 -9.15 19.14
N THR A 393 13.18 -9.75 18.13
CA THR A 393 13.44 -11.14 17.73
C THR A 393 14.27 -11.24 16.47
N GLY A 394 14.35 -10.15 15.69
CA GLY A 394 14.95 -10.14 14.35
C GLY A 394 14.11 -10.90 13.33
N LEU A 395 12.85 -11.23 13.64
CA LEU A 395 11.99 -12.04 12.78
C LEU A 395 11.00 -11.17 11.99
N PHE A 396 10.73 -11.62 10.76
CA PHE A 396 9.69 -11.12 9.88
C PHE A 396 8.50 -12.09 9.91
N TYR A 397 7.32 -11.60 10.24
CA TYR A 397 6.09 -12.36 10.36
C TYR A 397 5.18 -12.04 9.18
N VAL A 398 4.77 -13.07 8.44
CA VAL A 398 3.98 -12.92 7.21
C VAL A 398 2.92 -14.01 7.11
N SER A 399 1.75 -13.64 6.60
CA SER A 399 0.72 -14.59 6.23
C SER A 399 1.07 -15.21 4.87
N ALA A 400 1.28 -16.53 4.86
CA ALA A 400 1.69 -17.27 3.68
C ALA A 400 0.63 -18.27 3.21
N TRP A 401 0.56 -18.49 1.90
CA TRP A 401 -0.26 -19.51 1.25
C TRP A 401 0.62 -20.69 0.82
N GLU A 402 0.80 -21.66 1.71
CA GLU A 402 1.61 -22.84 1.43
C GLU A 402 0.89 -23.80 0.47
N ASN A 403 1.64 -24.42 -0.44
CA ASN A 403 1.11 -25.36 -1.44
C ASN A 403 -0.01 -24.81 -2.36
N TYR A 404 -0.19 -23.50 -2.47
CA TYR A 404 -1.12 -22.90 -3.42
C TYR A 404 -0.51 -22.87 -4.83
N GLY A 405 -1.09 -23.57 -5.79
CA GLY A 405 -0.59 -23.64 -7.18
C GLY A 405 -1.69 -23.42 -8.22
N SER A 406 -1.32 -22.94 -9.40
CA SER A 406 -2.24 -22.68 -10.52
C SER A 406 -1.71 -23.27 -11.83
N ILE A 407 -2.65 -23.67 -12.70
CA ILE A 407 -2.38 -24.00 -14.10
C ILE A 407 -2.80 -22.78 -14.92
N TYR A 408 -1.87 -22.23 -15.71
CA TYR A 408 -2.12 -21.04 -16.53
C TYR A 408 -2.40 -21.39 -17.99
N ARG A 409 -3.20 -20.55 -18.64
CA ARG A 409 -3.54 -20.61 -20.07
C ARG A 409 -3.34 -19.22 -20.64
N LYS A 410 -2.63 -19.14 -21.76
CA LYS A 410 -2.42 -17.90 -22.50
C LYS A 410 -3.46 -17.78 -23.60
N GLU A 411 -3.96 -16.58 -23.82
CA GLU A 411 -4.82 -16.23 -24.94
C GLU A 411 -4.38 -14.89 -25.51
N THR A 412 -4.45 -14.73 -26.83
CA THR A 412 -4.22 -13.42 -27.44
C THR A 412 -5.49 -12.61 -27.35
N VAL A 413 -5.42 -11.46 -26.68
CA VAL A 413 -6.57 -10.55 -26.55
C VAL A 413 -6.23 -9.16 -27.07
N PRO A 414 -7.15 -8.49 -27.80
CA PRO A 414 -6.99 -7.08 -28.12
C PRO A 414 -7.23 -6.22 -26.87
N PHE A 415 -6.60 -5.06 -26.80
CA PHE A 415 -6.92 -4.06 -25.79
C PHE A 415 -8.23 -3.34 -26.14
N GLU A 416 -9.10 -3.17 -25.15
CA GLU A 416 -10.31 -2.35 -25.23
C GLU A 416 -10.41 -1.49 -23.95
N PRO A 417 -10.52 -0.15 -24.06
CA PRO A 417 -10.59 0.73 -22.90
C PRO A 417 -11.67 0.33 -21.89
N GLY A 418 -11.29 0.20 -20.61
CA GLY A 418 -12.20 -0.14 -19.52
C GLY A 418 -12.67 -1.61 -19.50
N ARG A 419 -12.15 -2.47 -20.39
CA ARG A 419 -12.41 -3.92 -20.41
C ARG A 419 -11.22 -4.68 -19.85
N ARG A 420 -11.48 -5.91 -19.40
CA ARG A 420 -10.41 -6.78 -18.89
C ARG A 420 -9.39 -7.08 -20.00
N PHE A 421 -8.13 -7.01 -19.65
CA PHE A 421 -6.99 -7.22 -20.52
C PHE A 421 -6.05 -8.28 -19.91
N ASN A 422 -6.62 -9.47 -19.66
CA ASN A 422 -5.90 -10.51 -18.91
C ASN A 422 -4.99 -11.39 -19.78
N GLY A 423 -5.20 -11.48 -21.10
CA GLY A 423 -4.39 -12.38 -21.94
C GLY A 423 -4.52 -13.86 -21.57
N GLY A 424 -5.65 -14.29 -21.03
CA GLY A 424 -5.89 -15.72 -20.73
C GLY A 424 -6.56 -15.96 -19.39
N GLY A 425 -6.11 -17.00 -18.69
CA GLY A 425 -6.74 -17.49 -17.47
C GLY A 425 -5.84 -18.36 -16.61
N ASN A 426 -6.24 -18.57 -15.37
CA ASN A 426 -5.66 -19.59 -14.52
C ASN A 426 -6.73 -20.50 -13.90
N THR A 427 -6.32 -21.66 -13.40
CA THR A 427 -7.16 -22.58 -12.63
C THR A 427 -6.36 -23.07 -11.44
N VAL A 428 -6.93 -22.98 -10.24
CA VAL A 428 -6.27 -23.46 -9.02
C VAL A 428 -6.14 -24.97 -9.09
N ALA A 429 -4.92 -25.48 -8.90
CA ALA A 429 -4.59 -26.90 -9.05
C ALA A 429 -5.00 -27.77 -7.85
N MET A 430 -5.57 -27.17 -6.80
CA MET A 430 -5.96 -27.82 -5.56
C MET A 430 -7.48 -27.97 -5.48
N PRO A 431 -7.97 -29.11 -4.96
CA PRO A 431 -8.68 -29.08 -3.71
C PRO A 431 -7.74 -29.65 -2.64
N ASN A 432 -7.12 -28.80 -1.83
CA ASN A 432 -6.60 -29.27 -0.56
C ASN A 432 -7.80 -29.23 0.40
N PRO A 433 -8.27 -30.38 0.92
CA PRO A 433 -9.28 -30.38 1.98
C PRO A 433 -8.84 -29.58 3.21
N ASP A 434 -7.53 -29.33 3.38
CA ASP A 434 -6.92 -28.48 4.41
C ASP A 434 -6.47 -27.11 3.89
N ALA A 435 -6.73 -26.76 2.61
CA ALA A 435 -6.65 -25.35 2.26
C ALA A 435 -7.72 -24.65 3.10
N PRO A 436 -7.43 -23.50 3.71
CA PRO A 436 -8.47 -22.62 4.22
C PRO A 436 -9.28 -22.10 3.02
N ALA A 437 -10.08 -22.97 2.40
CA ALA A 437 -11.34 -22.55 1.86
C ALA A 437 -12.02 -21.83 3.03
N MET A 438 -12.55 -20.63 2.79
CA MET A 438 -13.46 -19.98 3.70
C MET A 438 -14.71 -20.88 3.89
N ARG A 439 -14.59 -22.01 4.59
CA ARG A 439 -15.69 -22.57 5.35
C ARG A 439 -15.89 -21.58 6.49
N ARG A 440 -16.76 -20.62 6.24
CA ARG A 440 -17.39 -19.81 7.30
C ARG A 440 -18.21 -20.76 8.15
N ASN A 441 -17.55 -21.48 9.06
CA ASN A 441 -18.25 -21.96 10.24
C ASN A 441 -18.30 -20.77 11.21
N ALA A 442 -19.48 -20.51 11.74
CA ALA A 442 -19.66 -19.49 12.76
C ALA A 442 -18.69 -19.76 13.91
N ILE A 443 -17.99 -18.73 14.37
CA ILE A 443 -17.31 -18.76 15.66
C ILE A 443 -18.43 -18.68 16.70
N ASN A 444 -19.01 -19.83 17.01
CA ASN A 444 -19.81 -20.14 18.20
C ASN A 444 -20.27 -21.60 18.06
N ASP A 445 -19.40 -22.52 18.46
CA ASP A 445 -19.75 -23.80 19.07
C ASP A 445 -18.73 -24.10 20.17
#